data_AF-A0A9N9JVQ7-F1
#
_entry.id   AF-A0A9N9JVQ7-F1
#
_cell.length_a   1.000
_cell.length_b   1.000
_cell.length_c   1.000
_cell.angle_alpha   90.00
_cell.angle_beta   90.00
_cell.angle_gamma   90.00
#
_symmetry.space_group_name_H-M   'P 1'
#
loop_
_entity.id
_entity.type
_entity.pdbx_description
1 polymer ?
#
loop_
_entity_poly.entity_id
_entity_poly.type
_entity_poly.pdbx_seq_one_letter_code
_entity_poly.pdbx_strand_id
1 'polypeptide(L)'
;SHEYYLVKSPHGENYRLQLAKSRHLAGIRTSRGNRESNEDRYQTLVLEFNKLDNVNFNGNVEHIHIDKKISETNGQEEEGKDGQICYFALFDGHGGSQCADYLVDNLHKRIEDIQASDADDTISQWRKAGGYFRRFLPPSLVPLLSPETIKPTNIRQNTITSEENSNSSKRNSSKELSPSSTNPISNESTKFELTLEQRLTLSFLKTDLELRDSIGRSIGSTASIALVKSLDGRTFWSSEELEITVAHVGDTRVLLCDAHSGNAIPLTFDHHPSSVTELDRLQKYGGYVITDSFGSDMILGKLANTRAFGDSKMKRYGISAEPEIISKMVKGDDVAFMVLVSDGVTSVLSNQEIVDC
;
A
#
# COMPACT_ATOMS: atom_id res chain seq x y z
N SER A 1 -3.78 -0.26 16.10
CA SER A 1 -4.67 -1.31 15.60
C SER A 1 -5.25 -2.11 16.74
N HIS A 2 -6.42 -2.71 16.53
CA HIS A 2 -7.08 -3.57 17.51
C HIS A 2 -7.51 -4.88 16.86
N GLU A 3 -7.44 -6.00 17.58
CA GLU A 3 -7.97 -7.29 17.10
C GLU A 3 -9.51 -7.39 17.17
N TYR A 4 -10.17 -6.30 17.58
CA TYR A 4 -11.60 -6.24 17.75
C TYR A 4 -12.22 -5.06 17.00
N TYR A 5 -13.43 -5.28 16.48
CA TYR A 5 -14.33 -4.27 15.94
C TYR A 5 -15.27 -3.80 17.06
N LEU A 6 -15.57 -2.50 17.10
CA LEU A 6 -16.44 -1.92 18.13
C LEU A 6 -17.85 -1.77 17.55
N VAL A 7 -18.81 -2.40 18.21
CA VAL A 7 -20.22 -2.37 17.83
C VAL A 7 -21.02 -1.71 18.94
N LYS A 8 -21.95 -0.82 18.62
CA LYS A 8 -22.93 -0.31 19.57
C LYS A 8 -24.15 -1.23 19.57
N SER A 9 -24.62 -1.58 20.76
CA SER A 9 -25.91 -2.26 20.91
C SER A 9 -27.08 -1.31 20.70
N PRO A 10 -28.31 -1.85 20.50
CA PRO A 10 -29.55 -1.07 20.51
C PRO A 10 -29.83 -0.31 21.82
N HIS A 11 -29.01 -0.53 22.85
CA HIS A 11 -29.09 0.15 24.15
C HIS A 11 -27.91 1.12 24.36
N GLY A 12 -27.08 1.35 23.35
CA GLY A 12 -25.95 2.28 23.36
C GLY A 12 -24.67 1.76 24.01
N GLU A 13 -24.64 0.52 24.50
CA GLU A 13 -23.42 -0.10 25.05
C GLU A 13 -22.46 -0.54 23.94
N ASN A 14 -21.15 -0.41 24.18
CA ASN A 14 -20.11 -0.83 23.23
C ASN A 14 -19.68 -2.28 23.46
N TYR A 15 -19.77 -3.11 22.43
CA TYR A 15 -19.31 -4.49 22.38
C TYR A 15 -18.03 -4.60 21.54
N ARG A 16 -17.12 -5.49 21.96
CA ARG A 16 -15.88 -5.79 21.24
C ARG A 16 -16.01 -7.12 20.52
N LEU A 17 -16.06 -7.08 19.20
CA LEU A 17 -16.16 -8.28 18.37
C LEU A 17 -14.79 -8.65 17.81
N GLN A 18 -14.24 -9.80 18.20
CA GLN A 18 -12.94 -10.25 17.69
C GLN A 18 -13.09 -10.82 16.28
N LEU A 19 -12.61 -10.11 15.26
CA LEU A 19 -12.78 -10.49 13.86
C LEU A 19 -12.18 -11.87 13.58
N ALA A 20 -10.95 -12.12 14.03
CA ALA A 20 -10.24 -13.38 13.82
C ALA A 20 -10.95 -14.61 14.45
N LYS A 21 -11.76 -14.41 15.49
CA LYS A 21 -12.48 -15.49 16.18
C LYS A 21 -13.93 -15.63 15.74
N SER A 22 -14.45 -14.62 15.05
CA SER A 22 -15.84 -14.59 14.59
C SER A 22 -15.96 -15.36 13.28
N ARG A 23 -16.10 -16.69 13.38
CA ARG A 23 -16.17 -17.59 12.22
C ARG A 23 -17.32 -17.30 11.25
N HIS A 24 -18.33 -16.55 11.69
CA HIS A 24 -19.43 -16.09 10.86
C HIS A 24 -19.07 -14.88 9.98
N LEU A 25 -17.96 -14.18 10.29
CA LEU A 25 -17.51 -13.00 9.57
C LEU A 25 -16.23 -13.25 8.76
N ALA A 26 -15.30 -14.04 9.29
CA ALA A 26 -14.06 -14.40 8.61
C ALA A 26 -13.74 -15.88 8.80
N GLY A 27 -13.61 -16.60 7.70
CA GLY A 27 -13.09 -17.96 7.65
C GLY A 27 -11.62 -17.94 7.22
N ILE A 28 -10.76 -18.66 7.94
CA ILE A 28 -9.33 -18.71 7.61
C ILE A 28 -8.86 -20.16 7.61
N ARG A 29 -8.14 -20.53 6.55
CA ARG A 29 -7.52 -21.85 6.39
C ARG A 29 -6.14 -21.67 5.79
N THR A 30 -5.17 -22.38 6.34
CA THR A 30 -3.82 -22.49 5.79
C THR A 30 -3.38 -23.94 5.79
N SER A 31 -2.54 -24.31 4.83
CA SER A 31 -1.96 -25.64 4.69
C SER A 31 -0.60 -25.51 4.04
N ARG A 32 0.40 -26.24 4.56
CA ARG A 32 1.71 -26.35 3.90
C ARG A 32 1.66 -27.19 2.62
N GLY A 33 0.56 -27.90 2.36
CA GLY A 33 0.45 -28.87 1.28
C GLY A 33 1.61 -29.87 1.33
N ASN A 34 2.38 -29.93 0.23
CA ASN A 34 3.56 -30.78 0.10
C ASN A 34 4.89 -30.05 0.40
N ARG A 35 4.85 -28.75 0.76
CA ARG A 35 6.04 -27.96 1.10
C ARG A 35 6.59 -28.38 2.48
N GLU A 36 7.90 -28.21 2.67
CA GLU A 36 8.60 -28.54 3.93
C GLU A 36 8.14 -27.63 5.09
N SER A 37 8.02 -26.34 4.82
CA SER A 37 7.57 -25.28 5.72
C SER A 37 6.29 -24.61 5.20
N ASN A 38 5.55 -23.97 6.09
CA ASN A 38 4.49 -23.03 5.73
C ASN A 38 5.00 -21.59 5.94
N GLU A 39 5.19 -20.88 4.84
CA GLU A 39 5.72 -19.51 4.84
C GLU A 39 4.60 -18.47 4.72
N ASP A 40 3.38 -18.90 4.41
CA ASP A 40 2.19 -18.07 4.37
C ASP A 40 1.85 -17.53 5.76
N ARG A 41 1.44 -16.26 5.80
CA ARG A 41 0.89 -15.58 6.97
C ARG A 41 -0.36 -14.81 6.59
N TYR A 42 -1.22 -14.59 7.57
CA TYR A 42 -2.43 -13.79 7.40
C TYR A 42 -2.65 -12.96 8.65
N GLN A 43 -3.43 -11.89 8.51
CA GLN A 43 -3.80 -11.04 9.64
C GLN A 43 -5.17 -10.42 9.42
N THR A 44 -5.96 -10.37 10.50
CA THR A 44 -7.25 -9.66 10.52
C THR A 44 -7.30 -8.74 11.73
N LEU A 45 -7.50 -7.44 11.52
CA LEU A 45 -7.57 -6.45 12.60
C LEU A 45 -8.42 -5.26 12.16
N VAL A 46 -8.58 -4.30 13.06
CA VAL A 46 -9.22 -3.02 12.80
C VAL A 46 -8.19 -1.91 12.94
N LEU A 47 -8.07 -1.11 11.88
CA LEU A 47 -7.31 0.14 11.90
C LEU A 47 -8.21 1.25 12.43
N GLU A 48 -7.65 2.10 13.29
CA GLU A 48 -8.32 3.29 13.76
C GLU A 48 -7.54 4.52 13.30
N PHE A 49 -8.10 5.25 12.33
CA PHE A 49 -7.59 6.56 11.91
C PHE A 49 -8.23 7.65 12.77
N ASN A 50 -7.51 8.74 13.04
CA ASN A 50 -8.12 9.84 13.80
C ASN A 50 -9.25 10.48 12.96
N LYS A 51 -10.29 10.99 13.61
CA LYS A 51 -11.44 11.64 12.94
C LYS A 51 -11.10 12.87 12.09
N LEU A 52 -9.90 13.44 12.28
CA LEU A 52 -9.36 14.52 11.45
C LEU A 52 -8.66 14.00 10.19
N ASP A 53 -8.29 12.71 10.19
CA ASP A 53 -7.74 11.98 9.06
C ASP A 53 -8.90 11.31 8.31
N ASN A 54 -9.94 12.05 7.89
CA ASN A 54 -10.97 11.56 6.98
C ASN A 54 -10.31 11.11 5.68
N VAL A 55 -9.72 9.92 5.72
CA VAL A 55 -8.72 9.45 4.79
C VAL A 55 -9.30 9.65 3.41
N ASN A 56 -8.73 10.56 2.63
CA ASN A 56 -9.20 10.81 1.29
C ASN A 56 -8.93 9.56 0.47
N PHE A 57 -9.96 8.78 0.17
CA PHE A 57 -9.79 7.52 -0.55
C PHE A 57 -9.45 7.73 -2.03
N ASN A 58 -9.64 8.95 -2.56
CA ASN A 58 -9.17 9.38 -3.88
C ASN A 58 -9.14 10.91 -4.01
N GLY A 59 -8.12 11.47 -4.67
CA GLY A 59 -8.00 12.91 -4.97
C GLY A 59 -8.99 13.46 -6.00
N ASN A 60 -9.95 12.66 -6.47
CA ASN A 60 -10.95 13.02 -7.49
C ASN A 60 -12.40 12.72 -7.08
N VAL A 61 -12.63 12.26 -5.86
CA VAL A 61 -13.97 12.26 -5.31
C VAL A 61 -14.06 13.59 -4.57
N GLU A 62 -14.75 14.56 -5.17
CA GLU A 62 -15.31 15.65 -4.37
C GLU A 62 -15.89 14.96 -3.16
N HIS A 63 -15.41 15.31 -1.96
CA HIS A 63 -16.21 15.09 -0.77
C HIS A 63 -17.59 15.57 -1.18
N ILE A 64 -18.53 14.62 -1.33
CA ILE A 64 -19.88 14.91 -0.90
C ILE A 64 -19.60 15.45 0.47
N HIS A 65 -19.65 16.78 0.59
CA HIS A 65 -19.75 17.44 1.86
C HIS A 65 -20.74 16.54 2.58
N ILE A 66 -20.27 15.80 3.59
CA ILE A 66 -21.17 15.31 4.61
C ILE A 66 -21.57 16.61 5.30
N ASP A 67 -22.40 17.39 4.58
CA ASP A 67 -23.31 18.31 5.13
C ASP A 67 -23.93 17.50 6.25
N LYS A 68 -23.89 18.08 7.43
CA LYS A 68 -24.77 17.76 8.55
C LYS A 68 -26.25 17.94 8.16
N LYS A 69 -26.66 17.40 7.00
CA LYS A 69 -28.02 17.21 6.51
C LYS A 69 -28.40 15.73 6.51
N ILE A 70 -27.47 14.80 6.76
CA ILE A 70 -27.78 13.42 7.17
C ILE A 70 -27.72 13.30 8.71
N SER A 71 -28.01 14.38 9.44
CA SER A 71 -28.47 14.28 10.84
C SER A 71 -30.00 14.28 10.94
N GLU A 72 -30.70 14.14 9.80
CA GLU A 72 -32.17 14.04 9.74
C GLU A 72 -32.65 12.81 8.96
N THR A 73 -31.81 11.78 8.79
CA THR A 73 -32.31 10.44 8.45
C THR A 73 -32.83 9.75 9.70
N ASN A 74 -34.13 9.97 9.97
CA ASN A 74 -35.04 9.09 10.69
C ASN A 74 -34.40 7.97 11.52
N GLY A 75 -33.95 8.29 12.74
CA GLY A 75 -33.91 7.36 13.87
C GLY A 75 -33.19 6.01 13.71
N GLN A 76 -32.28 5.84 12.74
CA GLN A 76 -31.43 4.65 12.68
C GLN A 76 -30.18 4.88 13.52
N GLU A 77 -30.01 4.05 14.55
CA GLU A 77 -28.88 4.12 15.47
C GLU A 77 -27.58 3.73 14.75
N GLU A 78 -26.53 4.54 14.87
CA GLU A 78 -25.19 4.19 14.39
C GLU A 78 -24.66 2.96 15.14
N GLU A 79 -24.69 1.79 14.49
CA GLU A 79 -24.20 0.53 15.06
C GLU A 79 -22.66 0.44 15.04
N GLY A 80 -21.99 1.03 14.05
CA GLY A 80 -20.54 1.03 13.93
C GLY A 80 -19.89 2.21 14.67
N LYS A 81 -18.66 2.02 15.16
CA LYS A 81 -17.83 3.17 15.55
C LYS A 81 -17.26 3.81 14.28
N ASP A 82 -17.55 5.09 14.10
CA ASP A 82 -17.03 5.91 13.01
C ASP A 82 -15.48 5.87 12.93
N GLY A 83 -14.94 5.77 11.71
CA GLY A 83 -13.50 5.67 11.43
C GLY A 83 -12.87 4.27 11.56
N GLN A 84 -13.64 3.22 11.87
CA GLN A 84 -13.12 1.84 11.90
C GLN A 84 -12.98 1.23 10.51
N ILE A 85 -11.76 0.86 10.15
CA ILE A 85 -11.46 0.19 8.88
C ILE A 85 -11.01 -1.24 9.18
N CYS A 86 -11.73 -2.22 8.62
CA CYS A 86 -11.33 -3.61 8.74
C CYS A 86 -10.15 -3.89 7.82
N TYR A 87 -9.12 -4.53 8.34
CA TYR A 87 -7.90 -4.91 7.65
C TYR A 87 -7.87 -6.42 7.54
N PHE A 88 -7.80 -6.92 6.31
CA PHE A 88 -7.58 -8.33 6.00
C PHE A 88 -6.32 -8.42 5.15
N ALA A 89 -5.33 -9.18 5.59
CA ALA A 89 -4.08 -9.34 4.86
C ALA A 89 -3.69 -10.80 4.69
N LEU A 90 -3.10 -11.08 3.54
CA LEU A 90 -2.45 -12.33 3.19
C LEU A 90 -1.03 -12.03 2.69
N PHE A 91 -0.07 -12.76 3.23
CA PHE A 91 1.36 -12.66 2.91
C PHE A 91 1.85 -14.05 2.50
N ASP A 92 2.30 -14.22 1.27
CA ASP A 92 2.91 -15.46 0.79
C ASP A 92 4.42 -15.30 0.83
N GLY A 93 5.06 -15.92 1.84
CA GLY A 93 6.49 -15.81 2.07
C GLY A 93 7.29 -16.76 1.18
N HIS A 94 8.48 -16.34 0.77
CA HIS A 94 9.41 -17.18 0.01
C HIS A 94 10.85 -17.02 0.45
N GLY A 95 11.59 -18.13 0.42
CA GLY A 95 12.98 -18.19 0.90
C GLY A 95 13.08 -18.16 2.43
N GLY A 96 11.96 -18.26 3.13
CA GLY A 96 11.81 -18.18 4.58
C GLY A 96 10.62 -17.32 5.00
N SER A 97 10.03 -17.60 6.17
CA SER A 97 8.84 -16.87 6.65
C SER A 97 9.13 -15.50 7.24
N GLN A 98 10.41 -15.14 7.46
CA GLN A 98 10.79 -13.96 8.23
C GLN A 98 10.26 -12.65 7.64
N CYS A 99 10.14 -12.56 6.31
CA CYS A 99 9.53 -11.39 5.66
C CYS A 99 8.03 -11.32 5.99
N ALA A 100 7.29 -12.41 5.78
CA ALA A 100 5.86 -12.49 6.08
C ALA A 100 5.58 -12.25 7.59
N ASP A 101 6.39 -12.83 8.47
CA ASP A 101 6.32 -12.62 9.94
C ASP A 101 6.48 -11.14 10.28
N TYR A 102 7.48 -10.46 9.69
CA TYR A 102 7.69 -9.03 9.92
C TYR A 102 6.52 -8.18 9.41
N LEU A 103 5.92 -8.53 8.27
CA LEU A 103 4.76 -7.79 7.72
C LEU A 103 3.55 -7.87 8.66
N VAL A 104 3.26 -9.06 9.21
CA VAL A 104 2.22 -9.25 10.24
C VAL A 104 2.47 -8.33 11.44
N ASP A 105 3.72 -8.23 11.88
CA ASP A 105 4.05 -7.48 13.08
C ASP A 105 4.06 -5.96 12.89
N ASN A 106 4.30 -5.46 11.68
CA ASN A 106 4.68 -4.06 11.45
C ASN A 106 3.84 -3.32 10.42
N LEU A 107 3.35 -3.96 9.35
CA LEU A 107 2.80 -3.23 8.20
C LEU A 107 1.55 -2.43 8.56
N HIS A 108 0.63 -3.01 9.33
CA HIS A 108 -0.58 -2.32 9.79
C HIS A 108 -0.27 -1.11 10.68
N LYS A 109 0.77 -1.20 11.52
CA LYS A 109 1.22 -0.08 12.38
C LYS A 109 1.77 1.06 11.55
N ARG A 110 2.53 0.73 10.49
CA ARG A 110 3.02 1.76 9.55
C ARG A 110 1.89 2.43 8.82
N ILE A 111 0.87 1.68 8.40
CA ILE A 111 -0.32 2.27 7.79
C ILE A 111 -0.99 3.28 8.73
N GLU A 112 -1.11 2.98 10.02
CA GLU A 112 -1.69 3.93 11.01
C GLU A 112 -0.79 5.15 11.26
N ASP A 113 0.50 4.93 11.50
CA ASP A 113 1.39 5.96 12.06
C ASP A 113 2.15 6.79 11.01
N ILE A 114 2.23 6.36 9.74
CA ILE A 114 2.99 7.05 8.69
C ILE A 114 2.51 8.50 8.51
N GLN A 115 3.45 9.42 8.29
CA GLN A 115 3.18 10.84 8.10
C GLN A 115 3.68 11.30 6.73
N ALA A 116 3.11 12.40 6.22
CA ALA A 116 3.57 13.01 4.96
C ALA A 116 5.05 13.41 4.98
N SER A 117 5.57 13.77 6.17
CA SER A 117 6.99 14.08 6.36
C SER A 117 7.94 12.91 6.09
N ASP A 118 7.44 11.67 6.11
CA ASP A 118 8.26 10.48 5.82
C ASP A 118 8.55 10.31 4.32
N ALA A 119 7.83 11.02 3.44
CA ALA A 119 7.90 10.85 1.99
C ALA A 119 9.29 11.17 1.41
N ASP A 120 9.85 12.33 1.75
CA ASP A 120 11.14 12.79 1.22
C ASP A 120 12.30 11.86 1.60
N ASP A 121 12.37 11.45 2.88
CA ASP A 121 13.37 10.50 3.36
C ASP A 121 13.24 9.15 2.68
N THR A 122 12.01 8.61 2.60
CA THR A 122 11.73 7.30 1.99
C THR A 122 12.17 7.26 0.52
N ILE A 123 11.80 8.27 -0.27
CA ILE A 123 12.19 8.34 -1.68
C ILE A 123 13.70 8.55 -1.84
N SER A 124 14.31 9.36 -0.99
CA SER A 124 15.76 9.58 -1.00
C SER A 124 16.53 8.30 -0.68
N GLN A 125 16.07 7.50 0.28
CA GLN A 125 16.67 6.21 0.62
C GLN A 125 16.55 5.18 -0.51
N TRP A 126 15.38 5.09 -1.15
CA TRP A 126 15.20 4.23 -2.33
C TRP A 126 16.13 4.63 -3.48
N ARG A 127 16.27 5.93 -3.76
CA ARG A 127 17.19 6.42 -4.80
C ARG A 127 18.65 6.05 -4.53
N LYS A 128 19.08 6.01 -3.27
CA LYS A 128 20.43 5.54 -2.88
C LYS A 128 20.65 4.06 -3.19
N ALA A 129 19.60 3.23 -3.28
CA ALA A 129 19.74 1.83 -3.69
C ALA A 129 20.24 1.69 -5.14
N GLY A 130 20.02 2.72 -5.98
CA GLY A 130 20.48 2.77 -7.36
C GLY A 130 19.74 1.79 -8.29
N GLY A 131 20.30 1.57 -9.49
CA GLY A 131 19.65 0.75 -10.52
C GLY A 131 18.29 1.32 -10.93
N TYR A 132 17.25 0.47 -10.95
CA TYR A 132 15.85 0.88 -11.16
C TYR A 132 15.46 2.09 -10.31
N PHE A 133 15.85 2.08 -9.03
CA PHE A 133 15.40 3.09 -8.08
C PHE A 133 16.10 4.46 -8.23
N ARG A 134 17.14 4.58 -9.07
CA ARG A 134 17.92 5.83 -9.21
C ARG A 134 17.07 7.05 -9.57
N ARG A 135 16.00 6.84 -10.36
CA ARG A 135 15.04 7.88 -10.77
C ARG A 135 13.65 7.62 -10.22
N PHE A 136 13.56 6.86 -9.13
CA PHE A 136 12.29 6.47 -8.55
C PHE A 136 11.48 7.68 -8.10
N LEU A 137 10.23 7.72 -8.54
CA LEU A 137 9.28 8.78 -8.25
C LEU A 137 7.85 8.23 -8.45
N PRO A 138 7.25 7.61 -7.41
CA PRO A 138 5.87 7.16 -7.43
C PRO A 138 4.91 8.33 -7.69
N PRO A 139 3.99 8.25 -8.67
CA PRO A 139 3.08 9.34 -8.99
C PRO A 139 2.22 9.81 -7.80
N SER A 140 1.71 8.86 -7.00
CA SER A 140 0.86 9.13 -5.83
C SER A 140 1.56 9.97 -4.76
N LEU A 141 2.89 9.83 -4.63
CA LEU A 141 3.69 10.52 -3.62
C LEU A 141 4.22 11.88 -4.08
N VAL A 142 4.21 12.19 -5.38
CA VAL A 142 4.72 13.48 -5.92
C VAL A 142 4.19 14.71 -5.17
N PRO A 143 2.89 14.80 -4.82
CA PRO A 143 2.35 15.95 -4.08
C PRO A 143 2.96 16.16 -2.68
N LEU A 144 3.56 15.12 -2.10
CA LEU A 144 4.14 15.14 -0.75
C LEU A 144 5.63 15.49 -0.74
N LEU A 145 6.28 15.50 -1.91
CA LEU A 145 7.73 15.64 -2.02
C LEU A 145 8.15 17.10 -2.14
N SER A 146 9.27 17.43 -1.50
CA SER A 146 9.88 18.75 -1.66
C SER A 146 10.44 18.93 -3.09
N PRO A 147 10.54 20.18 -3.59
CA PRO A 147 11.10 20.46 -4.91
C PRO A 147 12.53 19.92 -5.10
N GLU A 148 13.29 19.78 -4.02
CA GLU A 148 14.64 19.21 -4.02
C GLU A 148 14.61 17.70 -4.31
N THR A 149 13.70 16.96 -3.68
CA THR A 149 13.49 15.53 -3.93
C THR A 149 12.90 15.27 -5.31
N ILE A 150 12.07 16.16 -5.85
CA ILE A 150 11.52 15.97 -7.20
C ILE A 150 12.61 16.07 -8.27
N LYS A 151 13.57 16.98 -8.11
CA LYS A 151 14.66 17.15 -9.08
C LYS A 151 15.60 15.93 -9.05
N PRO A 152 15.86 15.26 -10.19
CA PRO A 152 16.82 14.18 -10.23
C PRO A 152 18.22 14.72 -9.91
N THR A 153 18.87 14.15 -8.91
CA THR A 153 20.20 14.60 -8.46
C THR A 153 21.21 14.36 -9.58
N ASN A 154 21.63 15.43 -10.27
CA ASN A 154 22.77 15.43 -11.18
C ASN A 154 24.07 15.38 -10.38
N ILE A 155 24.35 14.27 -9.69
CA ILE A 155 25.65 14.07 -9.04
C ILE A 155 26.53 13.26 -9.99
N ARG A 156 27.27 13.99 -10.83
CA ARG A 156 28.66 13.64 -11.13
C ARG A 156 29.51 14.40 -10.11
N GLN A 157 29.86 13.75 -9.00
CA GLN A 157 30.96 14.23 -8.16
C GLN A 157 32.25 13.95 -8.93
N ASN A 158 32.70 14.92 -9.74
CA ASN A 158 34.11 15.00 -10.09
C ASN A 158 34.84 15.53 -8.85
N THR A 159 35.43 14.61 -8.08
CA THR A 159 36.54 14.94 -7.20
C THR A 159 37.71 15.40 -8.06
N ILE A 160 37.89 16.71 -8.19
CA ILE A 160 39.16 17.29 -8.60
C ILE A 160 39.64 18.12 -7.41
N THR A 161 40.70 17.60 -6.80
CA THR A 161 41.54 18.25 -5.82
C THR A 161 42.20 19.50 -6.43
N SER A 162 42.09 20.61 -5.70
CA SER A 162 43.04 21.74 -5.56
C SER A 162 43.93 22.13 -6.75
N GLU A 163 43.85 23.39 -7.19
CA GLU A 163 44.97 24.34 -7.10
C GLU A 163 44.55 25.79 -7.43
N GLU A 164 45.21 26.72 -6.75
CA GLU A 164 45.02 28.17 -6.76
C GLU A 164 45.36 28.80 -8.12
N ASN A 165 44.66 29.89 -8.50
CA ASN A 165 45.34 31.15 -8.85
C ASN A 165 44.39 32.34 -9.04
N SER A 166 44.93 33.48 -8.63
CA SER A 166 44.37 34.83 -8.49
C SER A 166 44.21 35.63 -9.79
N ASN A 167 43.46 36.75 -9.66
CA ASN A 167 43.39 37.97 -10.49
C ASN A 167 42.36 37.96 -11.66
N SER A 168 41.58 39.01 -11.96
CA SER A 168 41.23 40.28 -11.31
C SER A 168 40.06 40.94 -12.09
N SER A 169 39.32 41.85 -11.45
CA SER A 169 38.71 43.07 -12.02
C SER A 169 37.55 42.99 -13.04
N LYS A 170 36.32 43.37 -12.63
CA LYS A 170 35.73 44.71 -12.88
C LYS A 170 34.26 44.82 -12.46
N ARG A 171 33.95 46.00 -11.93
CA ARG A 171 32.68 46.56 -11.44
C ARG A 171 31.55 46.47 -12.46
N ASN A 172 30.32 46.32 -11.98
CA ASN A 172 29.26 47.31 -12.22
C ASN A 172 28.15 47.26 -11.17
N SER A 173 27.88 48.42 -10.61
CA SER A 173 26.85 48.75 -9.62
C SER A 173 25.48 48.91 -10.27
N SER A 174 24.43 48.38 -9.66
CA SER A 174 23.09 48.98 -9.77
C SER A 174 22.21 48.62 -8.57
N LYS A 175 21.98 49.65 -7.74
CA LYS A 175 20.78 49.97 -6.96
C LYS A 175 20.04 48.81 -6.29
N GLU A 176 20.33 48.61 -5.01
CA GLU A 176 19.41 48.00 -4.05
C GLU A 176 18.33 49.04 -3.68
N LEU A 177 17.06 48.73 -4.00
CA LEU A 177 15.90 49.26 -3.31
C LEU A 177 15.43 48.18 -2.33
N SER A 178 15.38 48.52 -1.05
CA SER A 178 14.73 47.73 -0.02
C SER A 178 13.21 47.89 -0.10
N PRO A 179 12.43 46.80 0.09
CA PRO A 179 11.11 46.90 0.66
C PRO A 179 11.10 46.28 2.07
N SER A 180 10.87 47.17 3.04
CA SER A 180 9.94 47.02 4.15
C SER A 180 9.45 45.61 4.52
N SER A 181 9.81 45.21 5.74
CA SER A 181 8.95 44.58 6.76
C SER A 181 7.66 43.93 6.23
N THR A 182 7.72 42.61 6.02
CA THR A 182 6.56 41.74 6.18
C THR A 182 6.90 40.73 7.26
N ASN A 183 6.03 40.67 8.27
CA ASN A 183 6.14 39.77 9.41
C ASN A 183 6.37 38.34 8.94
N PRO A 184 7.15 37.51 9.65
CA PRO A 184 7.16 36.08 9.38
C PRO A 184 5.74 35.58 9.63
N ILE A 185 5.05 35.21 8.55
CA ILE A 185 3.91 34.31 8.64
C ILE A 185 4.46 33.08 9.35
N SER A 186 4.04 32.90 10.60
CA SER A 186 4.19 31.65 11.30
C SER A 186 3.67 30.56 10.38
N ASN A 187 4.56 29.75 9.83
CA ASN A 187 4.21 28.49 9.20
C ASN A 187 3.61 27.62 10.31
N GLU A 188 2.32 27.81 10.57
CA GLU A 188 1.49 26.77 11.14
C GLU A 188 1.68 25.56 10.22
N SER A 189 2.26 24.52 10.79
CA SER A 189 2.40 23.22 10.17
C SER A 189 1.00 22.71 9.83
N THR A 190 0.49 23.04 8.65
CA THR A 190 -0.66 22.35 8.06
C THR A 190 -0.21 20.92 7.88
N LYS A 191 -0.62 20.06 8.81
CA LYS A 191 -0.40 18.61 8.78
C LYS A 191 -1.06 18.13 7.48
N PHE A 192 -0.28 17.92 6.43
CA PHE A 192 -0.81 17.43 5.16
C PHE A 192 -1.40 16.05 5.42
N GLU A 193 -2.72 15.98 5.37
CA GLU A 193 -3.46 14.74 5.54
C GLU A 193 -3.19 13.83 4.34
N LEU A 194 -2.78 12.60 4.61
CA LEU A 194 -2.48 11.62 3.57
C LEU A 194 -3.76 11.03 2.99
N THR A 195 -3.85 10.97 1.66
CA THR A 195 -4.83 10.09 1.00
C THR A 195 -4.55 8.64 1.35
N LEU A 196 -5.54 7.74 1.23
CA LEU A 196 -5.32 6.33 1.51
C LEU A 196 -4.27 5.74 0.56
N GLU A 197 -4.33 6.11 -0.71
CA GLU A 197 -3.37 5.71 -1.73
C GLU A 197 -1.93 6.12 -1.35
N GLN A 198 -1.75 7.37 -0.92
CA GLN A 198 -0.45 7.88 -0.45
C GLN A 198 0.03 7.14 0.79
N ARG A 199 -0.87 6.96 1.76
CA ARG A 199 -0.58 6.26 3.02
C ARG A 199 -0.14 4.83 2.78
N LEU A 200 -0.87 4.08 1.95
CA LEU A 200 -0.55 2.71 1.59
C LEU A 200 0.77 2.64 0.81
N THR A 201 0.93 3.47 -0.23
CA THR A 201 2.16 3.52 -1.03
C THR A 201 3.38 3.80 -0.15
N LEU A 202 3.30 4.84 0.69
CA LEU A 202 4.40 5.24 1.56
C LEU A 202 4.69 4.19 2.64
N SER A 203 3.66 3.59 3.23
CA SER A 203 3.80 2.53 4.25
C SER A 203 4.48 1.30 3.69
N PHE A 204 4.10 0.85 2.50
CA PHE A 204 4.73 -0.29 1.84
C PHE A 204 6.22 0.00 1.56
N LEU A 205 6.51 1.15 0.94
CA LEU A 205 7.88 1.53 0.63
C LEU A 205 8.75 1.73 1.87
N LYS A 206 8.21 2.29 2.96
CA LYS A 206 8.93 2.48 4.22
C LYS A 206 9.18 1.15 4.93
N THR A 207 8.17 0.29 5.03
CA THR A 207 8.28 -1.04 5.64
C THR A 207 9.32 -1.89 4.92
N ASP A 208 9.38 -1.81 3.59
CA ASP A 208 10.35 -2.55 2.79
C ASP A 208 11.79 -2.03 2.93
N LEU A 209 12.00 -0.74 3.22
CA LEU A 209 13.31 -0.22 3.62
C LEU A 209 13.75 -0.78 4.97
N GLU A 210 12.84 -0.89 5.93
CA GLU A 210 13.12 -1.44 7.26
C GLU A 210 13.43 -2.95 7.22
N LEU A 211 12.82 -3.67 6.27
CA LEU A 211 13.11 -5.07 6.00
C LEU A 211 14.53 -5.30 5.45
N ARG A 212 15.04 -4.36 4.65
CA ARG A 212 16.31 -4.50 3.92
C ARG A 212 17.50 -4.84 4.83
N ASP A 213 17.49 -4.31 6.05
CA ASP A 213 18.59 -4.46 7.02
C ASP A 213 18.30 -5.52 8.10
N SER A 214 17.06 -6.04 8.17
CA SER A 214 16.61 -6.94 9.24
C SER A 214 16.50 -8.41 8.82
N ILE A 215 16.34 -8.71 7.53
CA ILE A 215 16.19 -10.10 7.04
C ILE A 215 17.24 -10.48 5.98
N GLY A 216 17.33 -11.78 5.70
CA GLY A 216 18.19 -12.32 4.66
C GLY A 216 17.86 -11.74 3.28
N ARG A 217 18.89 -11.43 2.48
CA ARG A 217 18.74 -10.68 1.21
C ARG A 217 18.03 -11.43 0.06
N SER A 218 17.62 -12.67 0.28
CA SER A 218 16.91 -13.55 -0.66
C SER A 218 15.61 -14.09 -0.04
N ILE A 219 15.18 -13.49 1.07
CA ILE A 219 13.91 -13.76 1.73
C ILE A 219 12.97 -12.64 1.27
N GLY A 220 11.77 -13.01 0.85
CA GLY A 220 10.75 -12.07 0.43
C GLY A 220 9.35 -12.53 0.80
N SER A 221 8.38 -11.69 0.48
CA SER A 221 6.97 -12.03 0.65
C SER A 221 6.15 -11.22 -0.34
N THR A 222 5.09 -11.83 -0.86
CA THR A 222 3.98 -11.10 -1.44
C THR A 222 3.16 -10.43 -0.32
N ALA A 223 2.27 -9.52 -0.69
CA ALA A 223 1.27 -8.98 0.21
C ALA A 223 0.02 -8.59 -0.56
N SER A 224 -1.13 -9.08 -0.12
CA SER A 224 -2.45 -8.55 -0.48
C SER A 224 -3.14 -8.06 0.78
N ILE A 225 -3.48 -6.77 0.83
CA ILE A 225 -4.23 -6.16 1.92
C ILE A 225 -5.56 -5.67 1.37
N ALA A 226 -6.67 -6.07 1.97
CA ALA A 226 -7.99 -5.51 1.73
C ALA A 226 -8.44 -4.70 2.95
N LEU A 227 -8.74 -3.44 2.72
CA LEU A 227 -9.33 -2.51 3.66
C LEU A 227 -10.82 -2.38 3.37
N VAL A 228 -11.67 -2.66 4.35
CA VAL A 228 -13.12 -2.55 4.22
C VAL A 228 -13.63 -1.47 5.17
N LYS A 229 -14.22 -0.42 4.61
CA LYS A 229 -14.81 0.69 5.34
C LYS A 229 -16.30 0.77 5.07
N SER A 230 -17.07 0.93 6.14
CA SER A 230 -18.50 1.27 6.08
C SER A 230 -18.67 2.79 5.91
N LEU A 231 -19.58 3.19 5.02
CA LEU A 231 -19.83 4.60 4.70
C LEU A 231 -21.14 5.13 5.27
N ASP A 232 -22.00 4.26 5.79
CA ASP A 232 -23.33 4.56 6.32
C ASP A 232 -23.40 4.51 7.86
N GLY A 233 -22.26 4.39 8.52
CA GLY A 233 -22.17 4.31 9.99
C GLY A 233 -22.62 2.99 10.60
N ARG A 234 -22.97 1.99 9.76
CA ARG A 234 -23.28 0.62 10.22
C ARG A 234 -22.02 -0.23 10.31
N THR A 235 -22.16 -1.40 10.90
CA THR A 235 -21.11 -2.42 10.88
C THR A 235 -20.86 -2.90 9.45
N PHE A 236 -19.61 -3.28 9.10
CA PHE A 236 -19.28 -3.58 7.70
C PHE A 236 -20.07 -4.77 7.10
N TRP A 237 -20.57 -5.70 7.92
CA TRP A 237 -21.37 -6.83 7.47
C TRP A 237 -22.86 -6.52 7.30
N SER A 238 -23.32 -5.34 7.75
CA SER A 238 -24.70 -4.86 7.63
C SER A 238 -24.81 -3.52 6.89
N SER A 239 -23.69 -3.04 6.34
CA SER A 239 -23.61 -1.74 5.68
C SER A 239 -24.19 -1.83 4.28
N GLU A 240 -25.00 -0.83 3.91
CA GLU A 240 -25.55 -0.70 2.56
C GLU A 240 -24.50 -0.18 1.57
N GLU A 241 -23.52 0.59 2.04
CA GLU A 241 -22.46 1.19 1.22
C GLU A 241 -21.08 0.93 1.83
N LEU A 242 -20.28 0.15 1.10
CA LEU A 242 -18.93 -0.24 1.48
C LEU A 242 -17.91 0.32 0.50
N GLU A 243 -16.78 0.74 1.04
CA GLU A 243 -15.58 1.00 0.27
C GLU A 243 -14.55 -0.08 0.55
N ILE A 244 -14.14 -0.78 -0.52
CA ILE A 244 -13.12 -1.83 -0.47
C ILE A 244 -11.89 -1.30 -1.20
N THR A 245 -10.78 -1.10 -0.46
CA THR A 245 -9.48 -0.72 -1.03
C THR A 245 -8.50 -1.86 -0.87
N VAL A 246 -7.96 -2.33 -1.98
CA VAL A 246 -6.93 -3.37 -2.01
C VAL A 246 -5.59 -2.77 -2.37
N ALA A 247 -4.57 -3.04 -1.56
CA ALA A 247 -3.16 -2.77 -1.88
C ALA A 247 -2.42 -4.09 -2.04
N HIS A 248 -1.76 -4.27 -3.18
CA HIS A 248 -1.24 -5.56 -3.60
C HIS A 248 0.19 -5.48 -4.15
N VAL A 249 1.01 -6.45 -3.78
CA VAL A 249 2.29 -6.80 -4.42
C VAL A 249 2.47 -8.32 -4.47
N GLY A 250 2.43 -8.93 -5.64
CA GLY A 250 2.89 -10.29 -5.89
C GLY A 250 1.94 -10.99 -6.85
N ASP A 251 1.60 -12.23 -6.53
CA ASP A 251 0.71 -13.12 -7.29
C ASP A 251 -0.41 -13.74 -6.40
N THR A 252 -0.54 -13.25 -5.17
CA THR A 252 -1.72 -13.53 -4.32
C THR A 252 -2.96 -12.84 -4.88
N ARG A 253 -4.15 -13.44 -4.66
CA ARG A 253 -5.38 -12.96 -5.28
C ARG A 253 -6.42 -12.52 -4.26
N VAL A 254 -7.08 -11.39 -4.56
CA VAL A 254 -8.28 -10.91 -3.84
C VAL A 254 -9.45 -10.92 -4.81
N LEU A 255 -10.51 -11.65 -4.46
CA LEU A 255 -11.70 -11.84 -5.29
C LEU A 255 -12.95 -11.39 -4.52
N LEU A 256 -13.88 -10.73 -5.19
CA LEU A 256 -15.25 -10.56 -4.72
C LEU A 256 -16.17 -11.56 -5.43
N CYS A 257 -17.15 -12.08 -4.72
CA CYS A 257 -18.27 -12.83 -5.28
C CYS A 257 -19.46 -11.88 -5.46
N ASP A 258 -19.91 -11.70 -6.70
CA ASP A 258 -21.13 -10.96 -7.00
C ASP A 258 -22.36 -11.75 -6.50
N ALA A 259 -23.17 -11.15 -5.63
CA ALA A 259 -24.27 -11.84 -4.96
C ALA A 259 -25.39 -12.27 -5.93
N HIS A 260 -25.56 -11.56 -7.05
CA HIS A 260 -26.65 -11.78 -8.00
C HIS A 260 -26.27 -12.81 -9.07
N SER A 261 -25.05 -12.71 -9.59
CA SER A 261 -24.59 -13.54 -10.70
C SER A 261 -23.69 -14.71 -10.28
N GLY A 262 -23.13 -14.68 -9.07
CA GLY A 262 -22.11 -15.63 -8.62
C GLY A 262 -20.75 -15.45 -9.29
N ASN A 263 -20.57 -14.40 -10.10
CA ASN A 263 -19.33 -14.20 -10.85
C ASN A 263 -18.19 -13.74 -9.94
N ALA A 264 -16.99 -14.26 -10.20
CA ALA A 264 -15.76 -13.81 -9.58
C ALA A 264 -15.28 -12.47 -10.15
N ILE A 265 -15.15 -11.47 -9.30
CA ILE A 265 -14.63 -10.15 -9.66
C ILE A 265 -13.23 -9.98 -9.04
N PRO A 266 -12.15 -10.02 -9.83
CA PRO A 266 -10.79 -9.85 -9.31
C PRO A 266 -10.52 -8.40 -8.92
N LEU A 267 -9.89 -8.21 -7.76
CA LEU A 267 -9.37 -6.92 -7.26
C LEU A 267 -7.83 -6.85 -7.30
N THR A 268 -7.16 -7.90 -7.79
CA THR A 268 -5.70 -7.95 -7.94
C THR A 268 -5.33 -8.68 -9.22
N PHE A 269 -4.17 -8.33 -9.77
CA PHE A 269 -3.60 -8.95 -10.95
C PHE A 269 -2.15 -9.35 -10.69
N ASP A 270 -1.73 -10.47 -11.26
CA ASP A 270 -0.40 -11.04 -10.99
C ASP A 270 0.70 -10.09 -11.48
N HIS A 271 1.61 -9.72 -10.58
CA HIS A 271 2.82 -8.95 -10.88
C HIS A 271 3.90 -9.88 -11.42
N HIS A 272 3.72 -10.29 -12.68
CA HIS A 272 4.60 -11.19 -13.41
C HIS A 272 5.26 -10.48 -14.60
N PRO A 273 6.46 -10.89 -15.06
CA PRO A 273 7.13 -10.27 -16.20
C PRO A 273 6.32 -10.29 -17.50
N SER A 274 5.40 -11.23 -17.65
CA SER A 274 4.50 -11.32 -18.81
C SER A 274 3.35 -10.30 -18.76
N SER A 275 3.08 -9.70 -17.60
CA SER A 275 2.04 -8.68 -17.44
C SER A 275 2.47 -7.38 -18.12
N VAL A 276 1.64 -6.84 -19.01
CA VAL A 276 1.97 -5.66 -19.84
C VAL A 276 2.41 -4.46 -18.98
N THR A 277 1.70 -4.19 -17.89
CA THR A 277 2.01 -3.11 -16.94
C THR A 277 3.42 -3.25 -16.35
N GLU A 278 3.79 -4.48 -15.96
CA GLU A 278 5.09 -4.76 -15.35
C GLU A 278 6.21 -4.81 -16.38
N LEU A 279 5.93 -5.32 -17.57
CA LEU A 279 6.86 -5.28 -18.70
C LEU A 279 7.22 -3.83 -19.06
N ASP A 280 6.24 -2.95 -19.21
CA ASP A 280 6.43 -1.52 -19.49
C ASP A 280 7.21 -0.82 -18.38
N ARG A 281 6.96 -1.18 -17.12
CA ARG A 281 7.67 -0.67 -15.95
C ARG A 281 9.14 -1.06 -15.97
N LEU A 282 9.45 -2.31 -16.27
CA LEU A 282 10.81 -2.87 -16.23
C LEU A 282 11.64 -2.55 -17.49
N GLN A 283 11.01 -2.47 -18.67
CA GLN A 283 11.68 -2.16 -19.94
C GLN A 283 12.38 -0.79 -19.90
N LYS A 284 11.79 0.21 -19.24
CA LYS A 284 12.37 1.56 -19.06
C LYS A 284 13.75 1.55 -18.38
N TYR A 285 14.13 0.45 -17.73
CA TYR A 285 15.35 0.32 -16.94
C TYR A 285 16.25 -0.85 -17.39
N GLY A 286 16.06 -1.34 -18.61
CA GLY A 286 16.93 -2.32 -19.24
C GLY A 286 16.46 -3.77 -19.18
N GLY A 287 15.20 -4.02 -18.80
CA GLY A 287 14.47 -5.29 -19.01
C GLY A 287 15.26 -6.56 -18.71
N TYR A 288 15.24 -7.02 -17.46
CA TYR A 288 16.00 -8.19 -17.01
C TYR A 288 15.21 -9.51 -17.06
N VAL A 289 14.31 -9.67 -18.03
CA VAL A 289 13.46 -10.86 -18.14
C VAL A 289 14.20 -11.95 -18.91
N ILE A 290 14.26 -13.15 -18.33
CA ILE A 290 14.81 -14.36 -18.95
C ILE A 290 13.72 -15.41 -18.96
N THR A 291 13.39 -15.92 -20.14
CA THR A 291 12.51 -17.07 -20.31
C THR A 291 13.34 -18.35 -20.17
N ASP A 292 12.92 -19.26 -19.28
CA ASP A 292 13.59 -20.55 -19.13
C ASP A 292 13.23 -21.53 -20.27
N SER A 293 13.81 -22.73 -20.25
CA SER A 293 13.54 -23.76 -21.26
C SER A 293 12.13 -24.36 -21.19
N PHE A 294 11.37 -24.06 -20.13
CA PHE A 294 9.98 -24.49 -19.92
C PHE A 294 8.97 -23.38 -20.27
N GLY A 295 9.44 -22.20 -20.70
CA GLY A 295 8.60 -21.07 -21.10
C GLY A 295 8.19 -20.16 -19.95
N SER A 296 8.78 -20.30 -18.76
CA SER A 296 8.51 -19.43 -17.61
C SER A 296 9.39 -18.18 -17.65
N ASP A 297 8.75 -17.01 -17.67
CA ASP A 297 9.44 -15.73 -17.64
C ASP A 297 9.82 -15.37 -16.19
N MET A 298 11.10 -15.10 -15.96
CA MET A 298 11.61 -14.76 -14.64
C MET A 298 12.56 -13.56 -14.70
N ILE A 299 12.58 -12.76 -13.63
CA ILE A 299 13.58 -11.70 -13.47
C ILE A 299 14.93 -12.32 -13.17
N LEU A 300 15.89 -12.11 -14.07
CA LEU A 300 17.24 -12.67 -14.07
C LEU A 300 17.27 -14.20 -13.91
N GLY A 301 16.21 -14.91 -14.33
CA GLY A 301 16.08 -16.36 -14.16
C GLY A 301 15.99 -16.80 -12.69
N LYS A 302 15.56 -15.91 -11.78
CA LYS A 302 15.58 -16.17 -10.32
C LYS A 302 14.27 -15.92 -9.60
N LEU A 303 13.51 -14.90 -10.00
CA LEU A 303 12.25 -14.53 -9.35
C LEU A 303 11.13 -14.50 -10.38
N ALA A 304 10.01 -15.16 -10.06
CA ALA A 304 8.79 -15.11 -10.85
C ALA A 304 8.07 -13.77 -10.68
N ASN A 305 8.01 -13.24 -9.45
CA ASN A 305 7.31 -11.99 -9.16
C ASN A 305 8.16 -10.76 -9.46
N THR A 306 7.56 -9.74 -10.07
CA THR A 306 8.17 -8.43 -10.34
C THR A 306 7.99 -7.44 -9.20
N ARG A 307 7.07 -7.73 -8.26
CA ARG A 307 6.83 -6.96 -7.05
C ARG A 307 6.76 -7.88 -5.83
N ALA A 308 7.44 -7.49 -4.76
CA ALA A 308 7.49 -8.21 -3.50
C ALA A 308 8.13 -7.33 -2.42
N PHE A 309 7.80 -7.61 -1.16
CA PHE A 309 8.60 -7.17 -0.01
C PHE A 309 9.87 -8.02 0.12
N GLY A 310 10.93 -7.45 0.70
CA GLY A 310 12.19 -8.16 0.88
C GLY A 310 12.97 -8.28 -0.43
N ASP A 311 13.57 -9.43 -0.73
CA ASP A 311 14.35 -9.66 -1.95
C ASP A 311 15.42 -8.58 -2.22
N SER A 312 16.14 -8.18 -1.18
CA SER A 312 17.04 -7.01 -1.23
C SER A 312 18.13 -7.11 -2.30
N LYS A 313 18.55 -8.31 -2.72
CA LYS A 313 19.46 -8.51 -3.85
C LYS A 313 18.87 -8.06 -5.19
N MET A 314 17.54 -8.15 -5.32
CA MET A 314 16.82 -8.02 -6.57
C MET A 314 16.20 -6.62 -6.77
N LYS A 315 16.08 -5.82 -5.69
CA LYS A 315 15.57 -4.44 -5.74
C LYS A 315 16.24 -3.56 -6.81
N ARG A 316 17.57 -3.61 -6.92
CA ARG A 316 18.31 -2.81 -7.92
C ARG A 316 17.92 -3.11 -9.38
N TYR A 317 17.32 -4.28 -9.63
CA TYR A 317 16.90 -4.74 -10.96
C TYR A 317 15.41 -4.50 -11.23
N GLY A 318 14.69 -3.88 -10.29
CA GLY A 318 13.30 -3.45 -10.49
C GLY A 318 12.26 -4.21 -9.69
N ILE A 319 12.65 -5.13 -8.81
CA ILE A 319 11.70 -5.67 -7.82
C ILE A 319 11.29 -4.54 -6.88
N SER A 320 10.00 -4.26 -6.79
CA SER A 320 9.46 -3.13 -6.01
C SER A 320 8.45 -3.61 -4.98
N ALA A 321 8.43 -2.97 -3.81
CA ALA A 321 7.32 -3.09 -2.86
C ALA A 321 6.26 -2.01 -3.07
N GLU A 322 6.35 -1.19 -4.13
CA GLU A 322 5.30 -0.24 -4.50
C GLU A 322 4.00 -0.99 -4.84
N PRO A 323 2.91 -0.79 -4.07
CA PRO A 323 1.67 -1.51 -4.28
C PRO A 323 0.94 -1.04 -5.53
N GLU A 324 0.24 -1.96 -6.18
CA GLU A 324 -0.92 -1.62 -6.99
C GLU A 324 -2.12 -1.44 -6.05
N ILE A 325 -2.85 -0.33 -6.20
CA ILE A 325 -3.96 0.04 -5.33
C ILE A 325 -5.23 0.16 -6.16
N ILE A 326 -6.27 -0.58 -5.76
CA ILE A 326 -7.61 -0.55 -6.37
C ILE A 326 -8.62 -0.24 -5.28
N SER A 327 -9.43 0.79 -5.47
CA SER A 327 -10.55 1.13 -4.60
C SER A 327 -11.86 0.92 -5.35
N LYS A 328 -12.81 0.22 -4.73
CA LYS A 328 -14.14 -0.04 -5.27
C LYS A 328 -15.21 0.29 -4.24
N MET A 329 -16.14 1.14 -4.66
CA MET A 329 -17.38 1.40 -3.95
C MET A 329 -18.38 0.31 -4.34
N VAL A 330 -18.94 -0.39 -3.36
CA VAL A 330 -19.89 -1.48 -3.57
C VAL A 330 -21.10 -1.30 -2.65
N LYS A 331 -22.25 -1.77 -3.10
CA LYS A 331 -23.39 -1.93 -2.21
C LYS A 331 -23.24 -3.23 -1.43
N GLY A 332 -23.63 -3.23 -0.15
CA GLY A 332 -23.55 -4.43 0.69
C GLY A 332 -24.24 -5.64 0.07
N ASP A 333 -25.44 -5.44 -0.48
CA ASP A 333 -26.25 -6.50 -1.08
C ASP A 333 -25.72 -7.01 -2.44
N ASP A 334 -24.77 -6.32 -3.06
CA ASP A 334 -24.18 -6.74 -4.35
C ASP A 334 -23.00 -7.71 -4.17
N VAL A 335 -22.45 -7.82 -2.95
CA VAL A 335 -21.26 -8.64 -2.67
C VAL A 335 -21.60 -9.71 -1.64
N ALA A 336 -21.54 -10.97 -2.04
CA ALA A 336 -21.82 -12.08 -1.14
C ALA A 336 -20.67 -12.32 -0.15
N PHE A 337 -19.43 -12.29 -0.64
CA PHE A 337 -18.22 -12.46 0.17
C PHE A 337 -16.96 -12.00 -0.59
N MET A 338 -15.86 -11.85 0.16
CA MET A 338 -14.53 -11.57 -0.35
C MET A 338 -13.57 -12.72 0.03
N VAL A 339 -12.73 -13.13 -0.90
CA VAL A 339 -11.73 -14.19 -0.71
C VAL A 339 -10.33 -13.66 -0.96
N LEU A 340 -9.39 -13.98 -0.06
CA LEU A 340 -7.96 -13.76 -0.24
C LEU A 340 -7.27 -15.13 -0.29
N VAL A 341 -6.51 -15.40 -1.35
CA VAL A 341 -5.87 -16.71 -1.61
C VAL A 341 -4.45 -16.57 -2.15
N SER A 342 -3.58 -17.53 -1.80
CA SER A 342 -2.19 -17.60 -2.28
C SER A 342 -2.04 -18.40 -3.57
N ASP A 343 -0.83 -18.35 -4.14
CA ASP A 343 -0.47 -19.03 -5.39
C ASP A 343 -0.76 -20.54 -5.37
N GLY A 344 -0.69 -21.15 -4.17
CA GLY A 344 -0.93 -22.57 -3.97
C GLY A 344 -2.36 -23.01 -4.30
N VAL A 345 -3.31 -22.07 -4.36
CA VAL A 345 -4.69 -22.32 -4.82
C VAL A 345 -4.88 -21.83 -6.25
N THR A 346 -4.42 -20.62 -6.57
CA THR A 346 -4.66 -19.99 -7.88
C THR A 346 -3.87 -20.63 -9.02
N SER A 347 -2.84 -21.42 -8.70
CA SER A 347 -2.11 -22.24 -9.67
C SER A 347 -2.90 -23.45 -10.18
N VAL A 348 -3.96 -23.86 -9.48
CA VAL A 348 -4.76 -25.05 -9.81
C VAL A 348 -6.23 -24.74 -10.09
N LEU A 349 -6.78 -23.69 -9.50
CA LEU A 349 -8.16 -23.26 -9.69
C LEU A 349 -8.23 -21.87 -10.32
N SER A 350 -9.15 -21.72 -11.27
CA SER A 350 -9.52 -20.42 -11.84
C SER A 350 -10.25 -19.55 -10.83
N ASN A 351 -10.33 -18.24 -11.10
CA ASN A 351 -11.05 -17.30 -10.23
C ASN A 351 -12.51 -17.71 -10.00
N GLN A 352 -13.17 -18.21 -11.05
CA GLN A 352 -14.56 -18.61 -10.97
C GLN A 352 -14.72 -19.89 -10.14
N GLU A 353 -13.86 -20.89 -10.36
CA GLU A 353 -13.88 -22.13 -9.56
C GLU A 353 -13.66 -21.86 -8.07
N ILE A 354 -12.81 -20.89 -7.71
CA ILE A 354 -12.57 -20.50 -6.31
C ILE A 354 -13.83 -19.91 -5.66
N VAL A 355 -14.62 -19.15 -6.43
CA VAL A 355 -15.85 -18.51 -5.94
C VAL A 355 -17.04 -19.48 -5.92
N ASP A 356 -17.08 -20.46 -6.84
CA ASP A 356 -18.15 -21.45 -6.91
C ASP A 356 -18.07 -22.55 -5.83
N CYS A 357 -16.89 -22.76 -5.23
CA CYS A 357 -16.65 -23.75 -4.17
C CYS A 357 -17.16 -23.29 -2.80
#